data_AF-A0A940NQA9-F1
#
_entry.id   AF-A0A940NQA9-F1
#
_cell.length_a   1.000
_cell.length_b   1.000
_cell.length_c   1.000
_cell.angle_alpha   90.00
_cell.angle_beta   90.00
_cell.angle_gamma   90.00
#
_symmetry.space_group_name_H-M   'P 1'
#
loop_
_entity.id
_entity.type
_entity.pdbx_description
1 polymer ?
#
loop_
_entity_poly.entity_id
_entity_poly.type
_entity_poly.pdbx_seq_one_letter_code
_entity_poly.pdbx_strand_id
1 'polypeptide(L)' 'MAEHSATVRSTAAAFGISKSTVHKDVTVRLPLLHAGLYAQVRHIIETNKQERHIRGGLATKRKYEREKQFRRGEKRAE' A
#
# COMPACT_ATOMS: atom_id res chain seq x y z
N MET A 1 15.11 3.06 -4.51
CA MET A 1 14.50 3.69 -5.70
C MET A 1 13.04 3.28 -5.72
N ALA A 2 12.10 4.21 -5.84
CA ALA A 2 10.67 3.89 -5.77
C ALA A 2 10.26 3.16 -7.06
N GLU A 3 10.09 1.85 -6.98
CA GLU A 3 9.70 1.05 -8.13
C GLU A 3 8.25 1.36 -8.55
N HIS A 4 8.00 1.26 -9.84
CA HIS A 4 6.72 1.51 -10.49
C HIS A 4 5.56 0.86 -9.72
N SER A 5 4.46 1.61 -9.54
CA SER A 5 3.24 1.19 -8.82
C SER A 5 3.23 1.31 -7.29
N ALA A 6 4.13 2.12 -6.71
CA ALA A 6 4.12 2.42 -5.28
C ALA A 6 2.76 2.96 -4.76
N THR A 7 2.37 2.53 -3.55
CA THR A 7 1.18 3.04 -2.86
C THR A 7 1.45 4.40 -2.20
N VAL A 8 0.40 5.19 -1.96
CA VAL A 8 0.51 6.46 -1.20
C VAL A 8 1.20 6.27 0.15
N ARG A 9 1.02 5.12 0.81
CA ARG A 9 1.65 4.80 2.10
C ARG A 9 3.16 4.53 1.95
N SER A 10 3.58 3.79 0.93
CA SER A 10 5.01 3.55 0.68
C SER A 10 5.73 4.83 0.26
N THR A 11 5.07 5.67 -0.55
CA THR A 11 5.58 6.99 -0.93
C THR A 11 5.74 7.87 0.30
N ALA A 12 4.73 7.94 1.16
CA ALA A 12 4.79 8.68 2.43
C ALA A 12 6.00 8.25 3.30
N ALA A 13 6.22 6.94 3.43
CA ALA A 13 7.37 6.41 4.17
C ALA A 13 8.72 6.79 3.53
N ALA A 14 8.83 6.74 2.20
CA ALA A 14 10.05 7.09 1.49
C ALA A 14 10.41 8.58 1.59
N PHE A 15 9.40 9.46 1.58
CA PHE A 15 9.58 10.91 1.68
C PHE A 15 9.57 11.43 3.13
N GLY A 16 9.37 10.57 4.13
CA GLY A 16 9.32 10.97 5.54
C GLY A 16 8.13 11.88 5.88
N ILE A 17 7.05 11.84 5.10
CA ILE A 17 5.86 12.69 5.27
C ILE A 17 4.62 11.86 5.58
N SER A 18 3.56 12.52 6.04
CA SER A 18 2.31 11.81 6.32
C SER A 18 1.59 11.36 5.05
N LYS A 19 0.89 10.24 5.12
CA LYS A 19 0.00 9.76 4.05
C LYS A 19 -1.01 10.85 3.62
N SER A 20 -1.54 11.61 4.58
CA SER A 20 -2.52 12.67 4.33
C SER A 20 -1.91 13.83 3.52
N THR A 21 -0.65 14.15 3.82
CA THR A 21 0.14 15.16 3.09
C THR A 21 0.32 14.72 1.63
N VAL A 22 0.82 13.50 1.39
CA VAL A 22 0.96 12.96 0.03
C VAL A 22 -0.38 12.96 -0.70
N HIS A 23 -1.46 12.60 -0.02
CA HIS A 23 -2.78 12.57 -0.64
C HIS A 23 -3.23 13.97 -1.07
N LYS A 24 -3.11 14.98 -0.20
CA LYS A 24 -3.43 16.38 -0.54
C LYS A 24 -2.57 16.89 -1.69
N ASP A 25 -1.28 16.58 -1.70
CA ASP A 25 -0.39 17.02 -2.78
C ASP A 25 -0.79 16.41 -4.13
N VAL A 26 -1.15 15.13 -4.16
CA VAL A 26 -1.57 14.42 -5.38
C VAL A 26 -2.98 14.82 -5.84
N THR A 27 -3.93 15.04 -4.94
CA THR A 27 -5.33 15.31 -5.33
C THR A 27 -5.64 16.78 -5.54
N VAL A 28 -4.91 17.69 -4.87
CA VAL A 28 -5.18 19.14 -4.92
C VAL A 28 -4.12 19.88 -5.71
N ARG A 29 -2.83 19.66 -5.40
CA ARG A 29 -1.75 20.46 -6.00
C ARG A 29 -1.33 19.96 -7.37
N LEU A 30 -1.18 18.64 -7.53
CA LEU A 30 -0.68 18.04 -8.76
C LEU A 30 -1.56 18.31 -10.01
N PRO A 31 -2.90 18.30 -9.95
CA PRO A 31 -3.74 18.63 -11.11
C PRO A 31 -3.54 20.08 -11.59
N LEU A 32 -3.28 21.01 -10.66
CA LEU A 32 -3.08 22.43 -10.96
C LEU A 32 -1.71 22.70 -11.58
N LEU A 33 -0.70 21.93 -11.19
CA LEU A 33 0.67 22.10 -11.68
C LEU A 33 0.90 21.32 -12.98
N HIS A 34 0.50 20.04 -13.02
CA HIS A 34 0.78 19.13 -14.14
C HIS A 34 -0.34 18.09 -14.34
N ALA A 35 -1.33 18.45 -15.17
CA ALA A 35 -2.47 17.58 -15.48
C ALA A 35 -2.08 16.22 -16.09
N GLY A 36 -1.05 16.18 -16.95
CA GLY A 36 -0.56 14.93 -17.55
C GLY A 36 0.03 13.96 -16.52
N LEU A 37 0.81 14.48 -15.56
CA LEU A 37 1.38 13.66 -14.48
C LEU A 37 0.28 13.17 -13.52
N TYR A 38 -0.71 14.02 -13.24
CA TYR A 38 -1.88 13.63 -12.45
C TYR A 38 -2.63 12.44 -13.05
N ALA A 39 -2.84 12.42 -14.37
CA ALA A 39 -3.53 11.31 -15.03
C ALA A 39 -2.79 9.97 -14.83
N GLN A 40 -1.46 9.98 -14.95
CA GLN A 40 -0.63 8.79 -14.72
C GLN A 40 -0.69 8.30 -13.27
N VAL A 41 -0.54 9.23 -12.31
CA VAL A 41 -0.62 8.91 -10.87
C VAL A 41 -2.00 8.40 -10.50
N ARG A 42 -3.06 8.99 -11.07
CA ARG A 42 -4.45 8.55 -10.84
C ARG A 42 -4.67 7.12 -11.33
N HIS A 43 -4.14 6.76 -12.50
CA HIS A 43 -4.23 5.39 -13.00
C HIS A 43 -3.60 4.39 -12.03
N ILE A 44 -2.38 4.67 -11.54
CA ILE A 44 -1.69 3.84 -10.55
C ILE A 44 -2.49 3.71 -9.25
N ILE A 45 -3.07 4.81 -8.75
CA ILE A 45 -3.88 4.78 -7.53
C ILE A 45 -5.13 3.93 -7.73
N GLU A 46 -5.75 3.98 -8.89
CA GLU A 46 -6.97 3.22 -9.17
C GLU A 46 -6.68 1.72 -9.25
N THR A 47 -5.64 1.30 -9.98
CA THR A 47 -5.17 -0.09 -9.98
C THR A 47 -4.89 -0.58 -8.56
N ASN A 48 -4.23 0.25 -7.75
CA ASN A 48 -3.95 -0.07 -6.35
C ASN A 48 -5.22 -0.22 -5.49
N LYS A 49 -6.28 0.54 -5.76
CA LYS A 49 -7.57 0.39 -5.07
C LYS A 49 -8.25 -0.91 -5.48
N GLN A 50 -8.25 -1.23 -6.77
CA GLN A 50 -8.83 -2.46 -7.28
C GLN A 50 -8.15 -3.68 -6.67
N GLU A 51 -6.82 -3.72 -6.58
CA GLU A 51 -6.11 -4.86 -5.98
C GLU A 51 -6.11 -4.89 -4.44
N ARG A 52 -6.56 -3.82 -3.77
CA ARG A 52 -6.46 -3.68 -2.30
C ARG A 52 -7.13 -4.85 -1.57
N HIS A 53 -8.27 -5.30 -2.07
CA HIS A 53 -9.02 -6.40 -1.45
C HIS A 53 -8.27 -7.74 -1.56
N ILE A 54 -7.61 -7.99 -2.70
CA ILE A 54 -6.76 -9.18 -2.91
C ILE A 54 -5.61 -9.17 -1.91
N ARG A 55 -4.91 -8.04 -1.79
CA ARG A 55 -3.85 -7.84 -0.80
C ARG A 55 -4.35 -8.02 0.64
N GLY A 56 -5.55 -7.51 0.95
CA GLY A 56 -6.20 -7.68 2.25
C GLY A 56 -6.50 -9.14 2.57
N GLY A 57 -7.05 -9.90 1.62
CA GLY A 57 -7.32 -11.33 1.78
C GLY A 57 -6.04 -12.14 2.02
N LEU A 58 -4.99 -11.85 1.25
CA LEU A 58 -3.67 -12.47 1.44
C LEU A 58 -3.06 -12.14 2.82
N ALA A 59 -3.22 -10.90 3.29
CA ALA A 59 -2.75 -10.51 4.62
C ALA A 59 -3.45 -11.29 5.74
N THR A 60 -4.77 -11.46 5.65
CA THR A 60 -5.55 -12.26 6.61
C THR A 60 -5.13 -13.73 6.58
N LYS A 61 -5.00 -14.32 5.39
CA LYS A 61 -4.53 -15.71 5.22
C LYS A 61 -3.17 -15.92 5.90
N ARG A 62 -2.19 -15.04 5.62
CA ARG A 62 -0.85 -15.09 6.23
C ARG A 62 -0.86 -14.91 7.76
N LYS A 63 -1.79 -14.11 8.31
CA LYS A 63 -1.94 -13.96 9.78
C LYS A 63 -2.29 -15.31 10.41
N TYR A 64 -3.34 -15.98 9.93
CA TYR A 64 -3.80 -17.24 10.50
C TYR A 64 -2.85 -18.42 10.21
N GLU A 65 -2.16 -18.42 9.07
CA GLU A 65 -1.10 -19.40 8.80
C GLU A 65 0.05 -19.30 9.81
N ARG A 66 0.49 -18.07 10.13
CA ARG A 66 1.51 -17.84 11.17
C ARG A 66 1.02 -18.26 12.56
N GLU A 67 -0.20 -17.92 12.94
CA GLU A 67 -0.79 -18.37 14.21
C GLU A 67 -0.92 -19.90 14.29
N LYS A 68 -1.20 -20.58 13.18
CA LYS A 68 -1.25 -22.05 13.11
C LYS A 68 0.15 -22.65 13.21
N GLN A 69 1.15 -22.06 12.57
CA GLN A 69 2.55 -22.49 12.68
C GLN A 69 3.07 -22.31 14.10
N PHE A 70 2.79 -21.16 14.71
CA PHE A 70 3.16 -20.87 16.11
C PHE A 70 2.58 -21.92 17.07
N ARG A 71 1.26 -22.16 16.99
CA ARG A 71 0.58 -23.20 17.79
C ARG A 71 1.10 -24.62 17.55
N ARG A 72 1.53 -24.94 16.32
CA ARG A 72 2.16 -26.24 16.00
C ARG A 72 3.57 -26.36 16.56
N GLY A 73 4.31 -25.25 16.65
CA GLY A 73 5.63 -25.20 17.27
C GLY A 73 5.57 -25.41 18.78
N GLU A 74 4.62 -24.75 19.46
CA GLU A 74 4.38 -24.94 20.90
C GLU A 74 4.04 -26.40 21.24
N LYS A 75 3.12 -27.02 20.48
CA LYS A 75 2.75 -28.44 20.66
C LYS A 75 3.86 -29.46 20.38
N ARG A 76 4.97 -29.06 19.77
CA ARG A 76 6.14 -29.92 19.52
C ARG A 76 7.23 -29.73 20.57
N ALA A 77 7.14 -28.67 21.36
CA ALA A 77 8.08 -28.36 22.43
C ALA A 77 7.63 -28.92 23.79
N GLU A 78 6.36 -29.32 23.89
CA GLU A 78 5.78 -30.14 24.97
C GLU A 78 5.95 -31.64 24.66
#